data_AF-A0A3P8M1X5-F1
#
_entry.id   AF-A0A3P8M1X5-F1
#
_cell.length_a   1.000
_cell.length_b   1.000
_cell.length_c   1.000
_cell.angle_alpha   90.00
_cell.angle_beta   90.00
_cell.angle_gamma   90.00
#
_symmetry.space_group_name_H-M   'P 1'
#
loop_
_entity.id
_entity.type
_entity.pdbx_description
1 polymer ?
#
loop_
_entity_poly.entity_id
_entity_poly.type
_entity_poly.pdbx_seq_one_letter_code
_entity_poly.pdbx_strand_id
1 'polypeptide(L)' 'MIIIVTFIFIFGALTRMDNTATAEKTKDNAPYPVATDRKICSRVLLGPEGRVVIEHDGQRYLLRQTHAGKLILTK' A
#
# COMPACT_ATOMS: atom_id res chain seq x y z
N MET A 1 -2.42 32.88 -43.09
CA MET A 1 -3.27 32.67 -41.90
C MET A 1 -4.00 31.32 -41.89
N ILE A 2 -4.45 30.79 -43.04
CA ILE A 2 -5.17 29.49 -43.11
C ILE A 2 -4.29 28.28 -42.73
N ILE A 3 -2.98 28.30 -43.02
CA ILE A 3 -2.07 27.15 -42.80
C ILE A 3 -1.67 26.97 -41.32
N ILE A 4 -1.64 28.05 -40.52
CA ILE A 4 -1.23 28.01 -39.11
C ILE A 4 -2.36 27.45 -38.23
N VAL A 5 -3.62 27.75 -38.56
CA VAL A 5 -4.79 27.30 -37.79
C VAL A 5 -5.05 25.80 -38.00
N THR A 6 -4.79 25.27 -39.21
CA THR A 6 -4.87 23.83 -39.48
C THR A 6 -3.78 23.03 -38.78
N PHE A 7 -2.57 23.57 -38.64
CA PHE A 7 -1.46 22.89 -37.92
C PHE A 7 -1.75 22.73 -36.42
N ILE A 8 -2.35 23.75 -35.79
CA ILE A 8 -2.74 23.71 -34.36
C ILE A 8 -3.86 22.69 -34.13
N PHE A 9 -4.80 22.58 -35.08
CA PHE A 9 -5.93 21.65 -34.98
C PHE A 9 -5.50 20.17 -35.06
N ILE A 10 -4.51 19.86 -35.91
CA ILE A 10 -3.97 18.49 -36.02
C ILE A 10 -3.18 18.10 -34.76
N PHE A 11 -2.46 19.04 -34.14
CA PHE A 11 -1.66 18.75 -32.94
C PHE A 11 -2.52 18.52 -31.68
N GLY A 12 -3.69 19.16 -31.59
CA GLY A 12 -4.63 18.98 -30.48
C GLY A 12 -5.29 17.60 -30.43
N ALA A 13 -5.44 16.92 -31.58
CA ALA A 13 -6.14 15.64 -31.68
C ALA A 13 -5.33 14.44 -31.16
N LEU A 14 -3.99 14.51 -31.13
CA LEU A 14 -3.13 13.38 -30.77
C LEU A 14 -2.89 13.21 -29.25
N THR A 15 -3.36 14.14 -28.42
CA THR A 15 -3.09 14.10 -26.95
C THR A 15 -4.23 13.56 -26.11
N ARG A 16 -5.36 13.17 -26.72
CA ARG A 16 -6.48 12.60 -25.98
C ARG A 16 -6.39 11.08 -25.93
N MET A 17 -5.47 10.61 -25.09
CA MET A 17 -5.42 9.22 -24.66
C MET A 17 -6.44 9.06 -23.51
N ASP A 18 -7.63 8.53 -23.82
CA ASP A 18 -8.62 8.17 -22.80
C ASP A 18 -8.13 6.89 -22.08
N ASN A 19 -7.30 7.06 -21.04
CA ASN A 19 -6.80 5.98 -20.20
C ASN A 19 -7.87 5.48 -19.22
N THR A 20 -8.92 4.81 -19.71
CA THR A 20 -9.73 3.93 -18.86
C THR A 20 -9.05 2.57 -18.75
N ALA A 21 -7.95 2.54 -18.01
CA ALA A 21 -7.38 1.29 -17.52
C ALA A 21 -8.33 0.74 -16.44
N THR A 22 -9.21 -0.17 -16.82
CA THR A 22 -9.89 -1.05 -15.86
C THR A 22 -8.79 -1.84 -15.16
N ALA A 23 -8.40 -1.39 -13.97
CA ALA A 23 -7.50 -2.13 -13.11
C ALA A 23 -8.19 -3.45 -12.76
N GLU A 24 -7.82 -4.52 -13.46
CA GLU A 24 -8.14 -5.86 -13.03
C GLU A 24 -7.64 -6.02 -11.60
N LYS A 25 -8.58 -6.26 -10.68
CA LYS A 25 -8.30 -6.47 -9.26
C LYS A 25 -7.40 -7.69 -9.16
N THR A 26 -6.08 -7.45 -9.16
CA THR A 26 -5.07 -8.47 -8.88
C THR A 26 -5.50 -9.13 -7.58
N LYS A 27 -5.83 -10.43 -7.64
CA LYS A 27 -6.06 -11.24 -6.44
C LYS A 27 -4.76 -11.20 -5.67
N ASP A 28 -4.72 -10.34 -4.67
CA ASP A 28 -3.68 -10.29 -3.68
C ASP A 28 -3.66 -11.67 -2.98
N ASN A 29 -2.61 -12.44 -3.23
CA ASN A 29 -2.41 -13.77 -2.67
C ASN A 29 -1.74 -13.73 -1.30
N ALA A 30 -1.59 -12.54 -0.69
CA ALA A 30 -1.19 -12.45 0.70
C ALA A 30 -2.21 -13.23 1.55
N PRO A 31 -1.77 -14.09 2.49
CA PRO A 31 -2.68 -14.79 3.39
C PRO A 31 -3.40 -13.74 4.25
N TYR A 32 -4.61 -13.40 3.83
CA TYR A 32 -5.51 -12.57 4.62
C TYR A 32 -5.88 -13.34 5.87
N PRO A 33 -5.97 -12.68 7.04
CA PRO A 33 -6.37 -13.34 8.26
C PRO A 33 -7.76 -13.97 8.11
N VAL A 34 -7.85 -15.26 8.38
CA VAL A 34 -9.12 -16.00 8.37
C VAL A 34 -9.81 -15.91 9.73
N ALA A 35 -11.10 -16.20 9.78
CA ALA A 35 -11.89 -16.07 11.01
C ALA A 35 -11.35 -16.92 12.18
N THR A 36 -10.72 -18.05 11.87
CA THR A 36 -10.15 -19.01 12.82
C THR A 36 -8.78 -18.60 13.36
N ASP A 37 -8.13 -17.59 12.78
CA ASP A 37 -6.82 -17.16 13.24
C ASP A 37 -6.88 -16.59 14.66
N ARG A 38 -5.84 -16.84 15.43
CA ARG A 38 -5.69 -16.25 16.76
C ARG A 38 -5.58 -14.74 16.64
N LYS A 39 -6.51 -14.02 17.26
CA LYS A 39 -6.53 -12.54 17.31
C LYS A 39 -6.00 -12.06 18.65
N ILE A 40 -5.22 -10.98 18.62
CA ILE A 40 -4.74 -10.28 19.82
C ILE A 40 -4.86 -8.77 19.61
N CYS A 41 -5.28 -8.04 20.64
CA CYS A 41 -5.33 -6.59 20.59
C CYS A 41 -3.90 -6.01 20.60
N SER A 42 -3.60 -5.08 19.71
CA SER A 42 -2.28 -4.46 19.62
C SER A 42 -1.85 -3.78 20.91
N ARG A 43 -2.78 -3.16 21.66
CA ARG A 43 -2.48 -2.55 22.96
C ARG A 43 -2.00 -3.56 24.00
N VAL A 44 -2.54 -4.77 23.97
CA VAL A 44 -2.12 -5.87 24.85
C VAL A 44 -0.76 -6.42 24.41
N LEU A 45 -0.56 -6.58 23.10
CA LEU A 45 0.69 -7.10 22.54
C LEU A 45 1.88 -6.16 22.76
N LEU A 46 1.67 -4.85 22.61
CA LEU A 46 2.73 -3.84 22.65
C LEU A 46 2.95 -3.22 24.03
N GLY A 47 1.96 -3.34 24.93
CA GLY A 47 2.01 -2.71 26.24
C GLY A 47 2.04 -1.17 26.18
N PRO A 48 2.34 -0.51 27.32
CA PRO A 48 2.36 0.95 27.43
C PRO A 48 3.47 1.60 26.58
N GLU A 49 4.56 0.88 26.34
CA GLU A 49 5.70 1.35 25.54
C GLU A 49 5.40 1.42 24.03
N GLY A 50 4.29 0.83 23.58
CA GLY A 50 3.92 0.82 22.16
C GLY A 50 4.86 0.00 21.27
N ARG A 51 5.68 -0.88 21.87
CA ARG A 51 6.65 -1.74 21.18
C ARG A 51 6.94 -3.02 21.96
N VAL A 52 7.27 -4.10 21.25
CA VAL A 52 7.68 -5.39 21.81
C VAL A 52 8.80 -6.01 20.98
N VAL A 53 9.72 -6.71 21.63
CA VAL A 53 10.74 -7.52 20.95
C VAL A 53 10.23 -8.95 20.81
N ILE A 54 10.31 -9.49 19.60
CA ILE A 54 9.93 -10.85 19.25
C ILE A 54 11.21 -11.62 18.94
N GLU A 55 11.47 -12.69 19.67
CA GLU A 55 12.53 -13.64 19.33
C GLU A 55 11.97 -14.73 18.42
N HIS A 56 12.62 -14.93 17.28
CA HIS A 56 12.25 -15.95 16.29
C HIS A 56 13.50 -16.43 15.56
N ASP A 57 13.73 -17.74 15.55
CA ASP A 57 14.93 -18.39 14.98
C ASP A 57 16.25 -17.78 15.48
N GLY A 58 16.32 -17.45 16.76
CA GLY A 58 17.49 -16.83 17.38
C GLY A 58 17.76 -15.39 16.94
N GLN A 59 16.86 -14.79 16.16
CA GLN A 59 16.89 -13.38 15.77
C GLN A 59 15.90 -12.59 16.61
N ARG A 60 16.18 -11.29 16.78
CA ARG A 60 15.30 -10.34 17.46
C ARG A 60 14.66 -9.44 16.43
N TYR A 61 13.35 -9.28 16.55
CA TYR A 61 12.57 -8.36 15.74
C TYR A 61 11.84 -7.38 16.65
N LEU A 62 11.80 -6.11 16.26
CA LEU A 62 11.03 -5.09 16.96
C LEU A 62 9.69 -4.89 16.26
N LEU A 63 8.60 -5.21 16.95
CA LEU A 63 7.26 -4.82 16.54
C LEU A 63 6.88 -3.53 17.25
N ARG A 64 6.50 -2.49 16.51
CA ARG A 64 6.10 -1.19 17.09
C ARG A 64 4.99 -0.52 16.32
N GLN A 65 4.32 0.43 16.98
CA GLN A 65 3.45 1.37 16.28
C GLN A 65 4.27 2.45 15.55
N THR A 66 3.77 2.90 14.41
CA THR A 66 4.27 4.03 13.64
C THR A 66 3.49 5.30 13.98
N HIS A 67 4.02 6.47 13.63
CA HIS A 67 3.32 7.74 13.82
C HIS A 67 1.97 7.80 13.06
N ALA A 68 1.86 7.06 11.95
CA ALA A 68 0.62 6.92 11.18
C ALA A 68 -0.36 5.88 11.78
N GLY A 69 -0.08 5.36 12.98
CA GLY A 69 -0.95 4.43 13.70
C GLY A 69 -0.85 2.96 13.26
N LYS A 70 -0.10 2.65 12.20
CA LYS A 70 0.14 1.28 11.71
C LYS A 70 1.16 0.54 12.55
N LEU A 71 1.16 -0.79 12.49
CA LEU A 71 2.22 -1.63 13.05
C LEU A 71 3.30 -1.92 12.02
N ILE A 72 4.57 -1.90 12.45
CA ILE A 72 5.71 -2.29 11.64
C ILE A 72 6.60 -3.25 12.41
N LEU A 73 7.10 -4.27 11.71
CA LEU A 73 8.10 -5.20 12.20
C LEU A 73 9.45 -4.83 11.56
N THR A 74 10.48 -4.62 12.37
CA THR A 74 11.85 -4.35 11.91
C THR A 74 12.81 -5.35 12.54
N LYS A 75 13.97 -5.57 11.91
CA LYS A 75 15.08 -6.33 12.47
C LYS A 75 15.98 -5.43 13.29
#